data_AF-A0A2N5JC86-F1
#
_entry.id   AF-A0A2N5JC86-F1
#
_cell.length_a   1.000
_cell.length_b   1.000
_cell.length_c   1.000
_cell.angle_alpha   90.00
_cell.angle_beta   90.00
_cell.angle_gamma   90.00
#
_symmetry.space_group_name_H-M   'P 1'
#
loop_
_entity.id
_entity.type
_entity.pdbx_description
1 polymer ?
#
loop_
_entity_poly.entity_id
_entity_poly.type
_entity_poly.pdbx_seq_one_letter_code
_entity_poly.pdbx_strand_id
1 'polypeptide(L)'
;MTDAQGNSRAAEADKTGGRIDVDEYAAWIGRTLDRLGQSRFRAKFVLIDKDRAYARAKGKTTIDRHAHEMLAKRVGSAEPYKDGKQTPWRGHPVFTAQHATATCCRGCIEKWHRIPKGRALTDEEIDQLAALVMAWIERDLRNHPA
;
A
#
# COMPACT_ATOMS: atom_id res chain seq x y z
N MET A 1 -6.01 15.28 61.78
CA MET A 1 -5.96 13.97 61.10
C MET A 1 -6.67 14.16 59.76
N THR A 2 -5.99 14.88 58.87
CA THR A 2 -5.35 14.38 57.62
C THR A 2 -6.33 14.41 56.45
N ASP A 3 -6.15 15.49 55.68
CA ASP A 3 -6.26 15.64 54.23
C ASP A 3 -6.70 14.40 53.44
N ALA A 4 -7.72 14.57 52.59
CA ALA A 4 -7.70 14.13 51.19
C ALA A 4 -9.08 14.35 50.56
N GLN A 5 -9.15 15.31 49.63
CA GLN A 5 -9.94 15.12 48.41
C GLN A 5 -9.29 15.97 47.33
N GLY A 6 -8.30 15.34 46.70
CA GLY A 6 -7.54 15.88 45.60
C GLY A 6 -8.43 16.14 44.39
N ASN A 7 -8.27 17.35 43.87
CA ASN A 7 -8.61 17.73 42.51
C ASN A 7 -7.78 16.88 41.53
N SER A 8 -8.42 15.97 40.80
CA SER A 8 -7.82 15.29 39.65
C SER A 8 -8.72 15.43 38.43
N ARG A 9 -8.46 16.50 37.66
CA ARG A 9 -8.71 16.52 36.21
C ARG A 9 -7.88 15.40 35.59
N ALA A 10 -8.50 14.25 35.36
CA ALA A 10 -7.94 13.24 34.46
C ALA A 10 -8.30 13.64 33.02
N ALA A 11 -7.24 13.79 32.24
CA ALA A 11 -7.21 14.29 30.88
C ALA A 11 -8.18 13.59 29.91
N GLU A 12 -8.77 14.41 29.04
CA GLU A 12 -9.21 14.02 27.70
C GLU A 12 -8.06 13.31 26.98
N ALA A 13 -8.27 12.04 26.64
CA ALA A 13 -7.48 11.34 25.65
C ALA A 13 -8.35 11.13 24.42
N ASP A 14 -8.20 12.05 23.47
CA ASP A 14 -8.62 11.91 22.09
C ASP A 14 -8.05 10.60 21.51
N LYS A 15 -8.94 9.61 21.30
CA LYS A 15 -8.62 8.38 20.58
C LYS A 15 -9.16 8.48 19.16
N THR A 16 -8.58 9.36 18.35
CA THR A 16 -8.78 9.32 16.90
C THR A 16 -7.94 8.18 16.30
N GLY A 17 -8.33 6.95 16.62
CA GLY A 17 -7.83 5.71 16.03
C GLY A 17 -8.98 5.02 15.32
N GLY A 18 -9.47 5.64 14.25
CA GLY A 18 -10.57 5.09 13.45
C GLY A 18 -10.11 3.83 12.73
N ARG A 19 -10.50 2.66 13.25
CA ARG A 19 -10.53 1.42 12.47
C ARG A 19 -11.39 1.69 11.24
N ILE A 20 -10.77 1.76 10.06
CA ILE A 20 -11.55 1.77 8.82
C ILE A 20 -12.35 0.47 8.81
N ASP A 21 -13.65 0.60 8.61
CA ASP A 21 -14.54 -0.53 8.43
C ASP A 21 -14.03 -1.39 7.26
N VAL A 22 -14.05 -2.72 7.42
CA VAL A 22 -13.52 -3.65 6.40
C VAL A 22 -14.22 -3.42 5.06
N ASP A 23 -15.51 -3.09 5.09
CA ASP A 23 -16.32 -2.81 3.91
C ASP A 23 -15.92 -1.48 3.26
N GLU A 24 -15.67 -0.44 4.06
CA GLU A 24 -15.17 0.84 3.55
C GLU A 24 -13.79 0.68 2.90
N TYR A 25 -12.93 -0.13 3.51
CA TYR A 25 -11.59 -0.40 3.01
C TYR A 25 -11.61 -1.17 1.69
N ALA A 26 -12.43 -2.23 1.58
CA ALA A 26 -12.64 -2.95 0.34
C ALA A 26 -13.20 -2.04 -0.77
N ALA A 27 -14.14 -1.16 -0.41
CA ALA A 27 -14.72 -0.19 -1.35
C ALA A 27 -13.68 0.84 -1.82
N TRP A 28 -12.78 1.29 -0.95
CA TRP A 28 -11.66 2.15 -1.34
C TRP A 28 -10.71 1.46 -2.33
N ILE A 29 -10.35 0.19 -2.08
CA ILE A 29 -9.51 -0.60 -3.02
C ILE A 29 -10.19 -0.67 -4.39
N GLY A 30 -11.46 -1.08 -4.45
CA GLY A 30 -12.21 -1.21 -5.70
C GLY A 30 -12.22 0.09 -6.51
N ARG A 31 -12.68 1.19 -5.89
CA ARG A 31 -12.73 2.51 -6.56
C ARG A 31 -11.35 2.99 -7.00
N THR A 32 -10.31 2.72 -6.21
CA THR A 32 -8.94 3.11 -6.54
C THR A 32 -8.41 2.35 -7.74
N LEU A 33 -8.62 1.03 -7.80
CA LEU A 33 -8.24 0.20 -8.94
C LEU A 33 -8.97 0.62 -10.21
N ASP A 34 -10.25 0.95 -10.13
CA ASP A 34 -11.01 1.40 -11.30
C ASP A 34 -10.51 2.75 -11.83
N ARG A 35 -10.23 3.70 -10.94
CA ARG A 35 -9.64 4.99 -11.32
C ARG A 35 -8.24 4.83 -11.92
N LEU A 36 -7.42 3.92 -11.39
CA LEU A 36 -6.11 3.58 -11.97
C LEU A 36 -6.28 2.96 -13.36
N GLY A 37 -7.27 2.09 -13.55
CA GLY A 37 -7.61 1.47 -14.83
C GLY A 37 -8.02 2.45 -15.93
N GLN A 38 -8.49 3.64 -15.58
CA GLN A 38 -8.77 4.71 -16.55
C GLN A 38 -7.50 5.44 -17.05
N SER A 39 -6.38 5.32 -16.34
CA SER A 39 -5.12 5.91 -16.79
C SER A 39 -4.45 5.03 -17.84
N ARG A 40 -4.31 5.54 -19.08
CA ARG A 40 -3.58 4.84 -20.17
C ARG A 40 -2.21 4.32 -19.75
N PHE A 41 -1.49 5.06 -18.90
CA PHE A 41 -0.18 4.64 -18.43
C PHE A 41 -0.24 3.50 -17.42
N ARG A 42 -1.24 3.47 -16.53
CA ARG A 42 -1.38 2.45 -15.48
C ARG A 42 -2.09 1.19 -16.00
N ALA A 43 -3.07 1.37 -16.87
CA ALA A 43 -3.87 0.29 -17.45
C ALA A 43 -3.05 -0.69 -18.32
N LYS A 44 -1.89 -0.27 -18.83
CA LYS A 44 -1.04 -1.12 -19.67
C LYS A 44 -0.20 -2.14 -18.90
N PHE A 45 -0.12 -2.03 -17.57
CA PHE A 45 0.65 -2.99 -16.77
C PHE A 45 -0.11 -4.31 -16.67
N VAL A 46 0.65 -5.39 -16.79
CA VAL A 46 0.17 -6.77 -16.71
C VAL A 46 1.33 -7.63 -16.20
N LEU A 47 1.05 -8.64 -15.37
CA LEU A 47 2.10 -9.58 -14.98
C LEU A 47 2.55 -10.41 -16.20
N ILE A 48 3.84 -10.73 -16.26
CA ILE A 48 4.31 -11.75 -17.20
C ILE A 48 4.07 -13.14 -16.62
N ASP A 49 4.02 -14.17 -17.46
CA ASP A 49 3.71 -15.55 -17.03
C ASP A 49 4.65 -16.06 -15.94
N LYS A 50 5.94 -15.71 -16.02
CA LYS A 50 6.91 -16.03 -14.98
C LYS A 50 6.54 -15.43 -13.62
N ASP A 51 6.11 -14.18 -13.58
CA ASP A 51 5.76 -13.50 -12.32
C ASP A 51 4.41 -14.00 -11.79
N ARG A 52 3.47 -14.41 -12.66
CA ARG A 52 2.23 -15.10 -12.26
C ARG A 52 2.52 -16.46 -11.65
N ALA A 53 3.35 -17.27 -12.31
CA ALA A 53 3.78 -18.57 -11.81
C ALA A 53 4.49 -18.43 -10.45
N TYR A 54 5.36 -17.43 -10.32
CA TYR A 54 6.00 -17.12 -9.04
C TYR A 54 4.99 -16.74 -7.95
N ALA A 55 4.04 -15.85 -8.25
CA ALA A 55 3.02 -15.43 -7.30
C ALA A 55 2.17 -16.62 -6.82
N ARG A 56 1.76 -17.50 -7.74
CA ARG A 56 1.03 -18.73 -7.42
C ARG A 56 1.85 -19.68 -6.57
N ALA A 57 3.09 -19.96 -6.96
CA ALA A 57 3.97 -20.89 -6.27
C ALA A 57 4.31 -20.43 -4.84
N LYS A 58 4.44 -19.12 -4.61
CA LYS A 58 4.73 -18.56 -3.28
C LYS A 58 3.48 -18.39 -2.41
N GLY A 59 2.32 -18.23 -3.03
CA GLY A 59 1.05 -18.02 -2.34
C GLY A 59 0.86 -16.61 -1.78
N LYS A 60 -0.39 -16.29 -1.46
CA LYS A 60 -0.84 -14.95 -1.05
C LYS A 60 -0.03 -14.39 0.13
N THR A 61 0.07 -15.13 1.23
CA THR A 61 0.75 -14.68 2.46
C THR A 61 2.20 -14.26 2.22
N THR A 62 2.93 -15.01 1.38
CA THR A 62 4.32 -14.68 1.07
C THR A 62 4.44 -13.42 0.23
N ILE A 63 3.59 -13.29 -0.81
CA ILE A 63 3.62 -12.12 -1.70
C ILE A 63 3.15 -10.85 -0.97
N ASP A 64 2.19 -11.00 -0.06
CA ASP A 64 1.73 -9.94 0.83
C ASP A 64 2.89 -9.39 1.68
N ARG A 65 3.58 -10.27 2.42
CA ARG A 65 4.80 -9.90 3.16
C ARG A 65 5.83 -9.19 2.27
N HIS A 66 6.09 -9.71 1.07
CA HIS A 66 7.02 -9.06 0.14
C HIS A 66 6.54 -7.64 -0.25
N ALA A 67 5.23 -7.41 -0.37
CA ALA A 67 4.68 -6.09 -0.68
C ALA A 67 5.00 -5.09 0.43
N HIS A 68 4.74 -5.45 1.69
CA HIS A 68 5.08 -4.60 2.85
C HIS A 68 6.60 -4.32 2.92
N GLU A 69 7.43 -5.36 2.86
CA GLU A 69 8.89 -5.23 2.92
C GLU A 69 9.43 -4.33 1.80
N MET A 70 8.94 -4.50 0.57
CA MET A 70 9.39 -3.69 -0.57
C MET A 70 8.90 -2.25 -0.48
N LEU A 71 7.67 -2.01 -0.02
CA LEU A 71 7.14 -0.65 0.19
C LEU A 71 7.94 0.07 1.28
N ALA A 72 8.08 -0.54 2.46
CA ALA A 72 8.81 0.04 3.58
C ALA A 72 10.25 0.37 3.19
N LYS A 73 10.96 -0.61 2.57
CA LYS A 73 12.37 -0.46 2.20
C LYS A 73 12.61 0.56 1.09
N ARG A 74 11.73 0.63 0.08
CA ARG A 74 11.98 1.42 -1.14
C ARG A 74 11.28 2.76 -1.18
N VAL A 75 10.13 2.91 -0.53
CA VAL A 75 9.32 4.15 -0.59
C VAL A 75 8.89 4.68 0.78
N GLY A 76 9.19 3.95 1.85
CA GLY A 76 8.76 4.26 3.21
C GLY A 76 9.46 5.45 3.85
N SER A 77 10.73 5.71 3.52
CA SER A 77 11.45 6.86 4.08
C SER A 77 10.92 8.20 3.54
N ALA A 78 11.15 9.28 4.30
CA ALA A 78 10.82 10.64 3.88
C ALA A 78 11.48 11.02 2.55
N GLU A 79 12.73 10.57 2.37
CA GLU A 79 13.56 10.77 1.19
C GLU A 79 14.12 9.42 0.72
N PRO A 80 13.39 8.67 -0.12
CA PRO A 80 13.88 7.39 -0.60
C PRO A 80 15.07 7.54 -1.56
N TYR A 81 16.04 6.64 -1.43
CA TYR A 81 17.19 6.61 -2.32
C TYR A 81 16.75 6.45 -3.77
N LYS A 82 17.14 7.40 -4.64
CA LYS A 82 16.75 7.46 -6.06
C LYS A 82 15.22 7.47 -6.25
N ASP A 83 14.49 8.29 -5.48
CA ASP A 83 13.04 8.44 -5.65
C ASP A 83 12.66 8.76 -7.11
N GLY A 84 11.66 8.04 -7.63
CA GLY A 84 11.28 7.99 -9.04
C GLY A 84 11.95 6.88 -9.85
N LYS A 85 13.01 6.24 -9.33
CA LYS A 85 13.77 5.15 -9.99
C LYS A 85 14.10 3.97 -9.05
N GLN A 86 13.65 4.00 -7.81
CA GLN A 86 13.98 3.00 -6.79
C GLN A 86 13.31 1.64 -7.00
N THR A 87 12.21 1.60 -7.75
CA THR A 87 11.38 0.41 -7.94
C THR A 87 11.63 -0.15 -9.33
N PRO A 88 12.25 -1.35 -9.45
CA PRO A 88 12.44 -2.00 -10.74
C PRO A 88 11.12 -2.16 -11.50
N TRP A 89 11.19 -2.32 -12.83
CA TRP A 89 9.99 -2.54 -13.64
C TRP A 89 9.53 -4.00 -13.67
N ARG A 90 10.45 -4.93 -13.43
CA ARG A 90 10.29 -6.38 -13.63
C ARG A 90 11.10 -7.17 -12.62
N GLY A 91 10.87 -8.48 -12.57
CA GLY A 91 11.65 -9.43 -11.76
C GLY A 91 10.99 -9.80 -10.43
N HIS A 92 9.80 -9.28 -10.15
CA HIS A 92 8.94 -9.69 -9.06
C HIS A 92 7.52 -9.14 -9.30
N PRO A 93 6.44 -9.89 -9.00
CA PRO A 93 5.05 -9.43 -9.22
C PRO A 93 4.73 -8.11 -8.50
N VAL A 94 5.25 -7.91 -7.28
CA VAL A 94 5.09 -6.66 -6.52
C VAL A 94 5.66 -5.45 -7.28
N PHE A 95 6.76 -5.58 -8.02
CA PHE A 95 7.33 -4.44 -8.74
C PHE A 95 6.41 -3.95 -9.85
N THR A 96 5.90 -4.86 -10.68
CA THR A 96 4.92 -4.51 -11.70
C THR A 96 3.64 -3.95 -11.08
N ALA A 97 3.18 -4.55 -9.98
CA ALA A 97 2.01 -4.08 -9.25
C ALA A 97 2.20 -2.68 -8.67
N GLN A 98 3.35 -2.35 -8.08
CA GLN A 98 3.64 -1.01 -7.57
C GLN A 98 3.57 0.06 -8.67
N HIS A 99 4.02 -0.28 -9.88
CA HIS A 99 3.88 0.60 -11.03
C HIS A 99 2.43 0.70 -11.52
N ALA A 100 1.68 -0.39 -11.49
CA ALA A 100 0.26 -0.38 -11.84
C ALA A 100 -0.58 0.43 -10.84
N THR A 101 -0.27 0.34 -9.54
CA THR A 101 -1.03 0.98 -8.45
C THR A 101 -0.49 2.32 -8.01
N ALA A 102 0.50 2.87 -8.73
CA ALA A 102 1.12 4.15 -8.43
C ALA A 102 1.75 4.23 -7.02
N THR A 103 2.29 3.11 -6.52
CA THR A 103 2.99 3.03 -5.23
C THR A 103 4.52 2.87 -5.39
N CYS A 104 5.03 3.04 -6.62
CA CYS A 104 6.44 2.81 -6.95
C CYS A 104 7.41 3.93 -6.53
N CYS A 105 6.93 5.14 -6.23
CA CYS A 105 7.72 6.26 -5.73
C CYS A 105 6.88 7.29 -4.97
N ARG A 106 7.50 8.19 -4.21
CA ARG A 106 6.77 9.22 -3.43
C ARG A 106 5.95 10.13 -4.32
N GLY A 107 6.44 10.46 -5.52
CA GLY A 107 5.70 11.27 -6.51
C GLY A 107 4.42 10.61 -7.01
N CYS A 108 4.42 9.30 -7.18
CA CYS A 108 3.21 8.58 -7.56
C CYS A 108 2.25 8.50 -6.38
N ILE A 109 2.76 8.21 -5.18
CA ILE A 109 1.98 8.09 -3.95
C ILE A 109 1.26 9.40 -3.62
N GLU A 110 1.96 10.53 -3.63
CA GLU A 110 1.37 11.85 -3.37
C GLU A 110 0.26 12.18 -4.39
N LYS A 111 0.53 11.97 -5.68
CA LYS A 111 -0.42 12.28 -6.75
C LYS A 111 -1.69 11.43 -6.68
N TRP A 112 -1.56 10.14 -6.40
CA TRP A 112 -2.66 9.19 -6.51
C TRP A 112 -3.38 8.94 -5.19
N HIS A 113 -2.62 8.86 -4.09
CA HIS A 113 -3.09 8.43 -2.78
C HIS A 113 -3.11 9.57 -1.75
N ARG A 114 -2.68 10.78 -2.15
CA ARG A 114 -2.72 12.00 -1.33
C ARG A 114 -1.89 11.94 -0.04
N ILE A 115 -0.91 11.05 -0.01
CA ILE A 115 0.07 10.96 1.08
C ILE A 115 1.27 11.86 0.72
N PRO A 116 1.53 12.96 1.46
CA PRO A 116 2.52 13.96 1.08
C PRO A 116 3.95 13.41 1.13
N LYS A 117 4.84 13.98 0.29
CA LYS A 117 6.28 13.72 0.39
C LYS A 117 6.90 14.41 1.61
N GLY A 118 8.18 14.13 1.86
CA GLY A 118 8.97 14.81 2.89
C GLY A 118 8.75 14.29 4.31
N ARG A 119 7.87 13.29 4.48
CA ARG A 119 7.77 12.49 5.71
C ARG A 119 7.76 11.00 5.39
N ALA A 120 8.17 10.22 6.38
CA ALA A 120 8.06 8.77 6.31
C ALA A 120 6.58 8.36 6.18
N LEU A 121 6.35 7.24 5.49
CA LEU A 121 5.07 6.55 5.58
C LEU A 121 4.88 6.01 6.98
N THR A 122 3.65 6.06 7.48
CA THR A 122 3.28 5.31 8.69
C THR A 122 3.09 3.83 8.34
N ASP A 123 3.08 2.98 9.34
CA ASP A 123 2.82 1.54 9.15
C ASP A 123 1.43 1.33 8.55
N GLU A 124 0.42 2.07 9.00
CA GLU A 124 -0.94 2.01 8.43
C GLU A 124 -0.97 2.40 6.96
N GLU A 125 -0.19 3.41 6.55
CA GLU A 125 -0.10 3.79 5.13
C GLU A 125 0.61 2.70 4.30
N ILE A 126 1.65 2.06 4.85
CA ILE A 126 2.30 0.92 4.19
C ILE A 126 1.30 -0.22 4.02
N ASP A 127 0.55 -0.55 5.07
CA ASP A 127 -0.48 -1.58 5.06
C ASP A 127 -1.56 -1.28 4.01
N GLN A 128 -2.01 -0.02 3.95
CA GLN A 128 -3.00 0.42 2.99
C GLN A 128 -2.53 0.24 1.54
N LEU A 129 -1.30 0.65 1.25
CA LEU A 129 -0.70 0.53 -0.07
C LEU A 129 -0.36 -0.92 -0.44
N ALA A 130 0.04 -1.74 0.54
CA ALA A 130 0.33 -3.15 0.35
C ALA A 130 -0.93 -3.93 -0.04
N ALA A 131 -2.07 -3.71 0.64
CA ALA A 131 -3.29 -4.40 0.27
C ALA A 131 -3.80 -3.98 -1.12
N LEU A 132 -3.63 -2.70 -1.52
CA LEU A 132 -3.95 -2.26 -2.88
C LEU A 132 -3.07 -2.97 -3.94
N VAL A 133 -1.76 -3.12 -3.64
CA VAL A 133 -0.82 -3.90 -4.48
C VAL A 133 -1.28 -5.36 -4.59
N MET A 134 -1.64 -5.99 -3.47
CA MET A 134 -2.11 -7.38 -3.45
C MET A 134 -3.43 -7.56 -4.20
N ALA A 135 -4.40 -6.66 -4.01
CA ALA A 135 -5.67 -6.71 -4.71
C ALA A 135 -5.48 -6.59 -6.24
N TRP A 136 -4.53 -5.77 -6.69
CA TRP A 136 -4.18 -5.70 -8.11
C TRP A 136 -3.55 -7.01 -8.62
N ILE A 137 -2.61 -7.60 -7.88
CA ILE A 137 -2.00 -8.89 -8.24
C ILE A 137 -3.07 -9.99 -8.35
N GLU A 138 -3.95 -10.09 -7.36
CA GLU A 138 -5.04 -11.07 -7.37
C GLU A 138 -6.00 -10.85 -8.56
N ARG A 139 -6.30 -9.59 -8.92
CA ARG A 139 -7.09 -9.26 -10.11
C ARG A 139 -6.40 -9.71 -11.39
N ASP A 140 -5.10 -9.47 -11.53
CA ASP A 140 -4.33 -9.96 -12.69
C ASP A 140 -4.37 -11.50 -12.77
N LEU A 141 -4.16 -12.19 -11.65
CA LEU A 141 -4.19 -13.65 -11.60
C LEU A 141 -5.57 -14.25 -11.94
N ARG A 142 -6.66 -13.60 -11.53
CA ARG A 142 -8.03 -14.01 -11.90
C ARG A 142 -8.30 -13.81 -13.40
N ASN A 143 -7.79 -12.72 -13.97
CA ASN A 143 -7.95 -12.43 -15.39
C ASN A 143 -7.11 -13.33 -16.30
N HIS A 144 -6.11 -14.01 -15.74
CA HIS A 144 -5.19 -14.88 -16.47
C HIS A 144 -5.03 -16.21 -15.74
N PRO A 145 -6.05 -17.09 -15.74
CA PRO A 145 -6.00 -18.37 -15.03
C PRO A 145 -4.81 -19.24 -15.46
N ALA A 146 -4.42 -20.19 -14.59
CA ALA A 146 -3.29 -21.09 -14.83
C ALA A 146 -3.58 -22.11 -15.94
#